data_AF-A0A0U5JUR4-F1
#
_entry.id   AF-A0A0U5JUR4-F1
#
_cell.length_a   1.000
_cell.length_b   1.000
_cell.length_c   1.000
_cell.angle_alpha   90.00
_cell.angle_beta   90.00
_cell.angle_gamma   90.00
#
_symmetry.space_group_name_H-M   'P 1'
#
loop_
_entity.id
_entity.type
_entity.pdbx_description
1 polymer ?
#
loop_
_entity_poly.entity_id
_entity_poly.type
_entity_poly.pdbx_seq_one_letter_code
_entity_poly.pdbx_strand_id
1 'polypeptide(L)'
;MSKVVFNAVCNTLCTMFEIQMCQFIAYDGVREMARQLFDEAFDACERAGIYLIESCQEETDSVISISQAYKYHYPSMYQDFSKGRPTEVDYINGYIAKLGRAHDYICKTHEFVVHEVHLAETMRQFK
;
A
#
# COMPACT_ATOMS: atom_id res chain seq x y z
N MET A 1 9.90 -7.32 6.94
CA MET A 1 9.54 -6.52 5.74
C MET A 1 8.28 -7.00 5.05
N SER A 2 7.96 -8.30 5.04
CA SER A 2 6.68 -8.82 4.47
C SER A 2 5.42 -8.04 4.89
N LYS A 3 5.16 -7.91 6.20
CA LYS A 3 4.06 -7.08 6.74
C LYS A 3 4.08 -5.61 6.27
N VAL A 4 5.26 -5.06 5.98
CA VAL A 4 5.41 -3.67 5.50
C VAL A 4 4.93 -3.55 4.06
N VAL A 5 5.23 -4.55 3.22
CA VAL A 5 4.81 -4.57 1.81
C VAL A 5 3.30 -4.75 1.70
N PHE A 6 2.68 -5.66 2.47
CA PHE A 6 1.23 -5.76 2.53
C PHE A 6 0.57 -4.42 2.88
N ASN A 7 1.07 -3.77 3.94
CA ASN A 7 0.54 -2.51 4.42
C ASN A 7 0.72 -1.38 3.38
N ALA A 8 1.86 -1.35 2.68
CA ALA A 8 2.11 -0.38 1.62
C ALA A 8 1.07 -0.40 0.50
N VAL A 9 0.41 -1.53 0.30
CA VAL A 9 -0.59 -1.73 -0.73
C VAL A 9 -1.98 -1.63 -0.14
N CYS A 10 -2.37 -2.60 0.69
CA CYS A 10 -3.74 -2.74 1.17
C CYS A 10 -4.12 -1.61 2.14
N ASN A 11 -3.26 -1.28 3.12
CA ASN A 11 -3.59 -0.22 4.08
C ASN A 11 -3.67 1.14 3.40
N THR A 12 -2.71 1.43 2.53
CA THR A 12 -2.64 2.72 1.82
C THR A 12 -3.86 2.93 0.92
N LEU A 13 -4.22 1.93 0.10
CA LEU A 13 -5.38 2.02 -0.79
C LEU A 13 -6.69 2.11 0.00
N CYS A 14 -6.88 1.26 1.02
CA CYS A 14 -8.07 1.32 1.87
C CYS A 14 -8.19 2.67 2.61
N THR A 15 -7.05 3.23 3.05
CA THR A 15 -7.02 4.52 3.75
C THR A 15 -7.42 5.67 2.84
N MET A 16 -6.87 5.71 1.62
CA MET A 16 -7.15 6.76 0.64
C MET A 16 -8.63 6.83 0.25
N PHE A 17 -9.30 5.69 0.14
CA PHE A 17 -10.73 5.62 -0.16
C PHE A 17 -11.63 5.59 1.09
N GLU A 18 -11.03 5.61 2.30
CA GLU A 18 -11.75 5.53 3.57
C GLU A 18 -12.67 4.31 3.68
N ILE A 19 -12.18 3.14 3.24
CA ILE A 19 -12.93 1.89 3.18
C ILE A 19 -12.37 0.80 4.11
N GLN A 20 -13.22 -0.14 4.48
CA GLN A 20 -12.85 -1.35 5.21
C GLN A 20 -12.22 -2.37 4.27
N MET A 21 -11.42 -3.28 4.84
CA MET A 21 -10.70 -4.32 4.08
C MET A 21 -11.64 -5.15 3.16
N CYS A 22 -12.84 -5.51 3.61
CA CYS A 22 -13.76 -6.28 2.74
C CYS A 22 -14.39 -5.44 1.62
N GLN A 23 -14.50 -4.13 1.79
CA GLN A 23 -15.02 -3.24 0.75
C GLN A 23 -13.98 -3.03 -0.35
N PHE A 24 -12.70 -3.07 -0.01
CA PHE A 24 -11.59 -3.00 -0.97
C PHE A 24 -11.67 -4.12 -2.02
N ILE A 25 -12.02 -5.33 -1.60
CA ILE A 25 -12.16 -6.49 -2.49
C ILE A 25 -13.52 -6.58 -3.20
N ALA A 26 -14.39 -5.57 -3.05
CA ALA A 26 -15.62 -5.49 -3.84
C ALA A 26 -15.34 -5.02 -5.29
N TYR A 27 -14.16 -4.46 -5.55
CA TYR A 27 -13.71 -4.11 -6.89
C TYR A 27 -12.96 -5.28 -7.53
N ASP A 28 -13.42 -5.74 -8.69
CA ASP A 28 -12.84 -6.90 -9.39
C ASP A 28 -11.36 -6.69 -9.78
N GLY A 29 -10.94 -5.45 -10.02
CA GLY A 29 -9.57 -5.09 -10.38
C GLY A 29 -8.60 -5.00 -9.20
N VAL A 30 -9.04 -5.28 -7.96
CA VAL A 30 -8.22 -5.16 -6.75
C VAL A 30 -6.93 -6.00 -6.82
N ARG A 31 -7.03 -7.20 -7.42
CA ARG A 31 -5.90 -8.13 -7.52
C ARG A 31 -4.82 -7.58 -8.44
N GLU A 32 -5.21 -6.97 -9.56
CA GLU A 32 -4.27 -6.38 -10.52
C GLU A 32 -3.59 -5.13 -9.93
N MET A 33 -4.37 -4.26 -9.26
CA MET A 33 -3.82 -3.10 -8.55
C MET A 33 -2.82 -3.51 -7.48
N ALA A 34 -3.16 -4.51 -6.67
CA ALA A 34 -2.28 -4.98 -5.61
C ALA A 34 -1.01 -5.61 -6.20
N ARG A 35 -1.16 -6.43 -7.24
CA ARG A 35 -0.03 -7.08 -7.91
C ARG A 35 0.97 -6.07 -8.45
N GLN A 36 0.51 -5.01 -9.12
CA GLN A 36 1.38 -3.97 -9.67
C GLN A 36 2.25 -3.31 -8.60
N LEU A 37 1.67 -2.98 -7.45
CA LEU A 37 2.42 -2.40 -6.34
C LEU A 37 3.35 -3.43 -5.68
N PHE A 38 2.91 -4.68 -5.51
CA PHE A 38 3.78 -5.72 -4.98
C PHE A 38 4.98 -5.97 -5.89
N ASP A 39 4.80 -6.05 -7.21
CA ASP A 39 5.91 -6.23 -8.15
C ASP A 39 6.96 -5.12 -7.97
N GLU A 40 6.56 -3.85 -7.89
CA GLU A 40 7.50 -2.76 -7.64
C GLU A 40 8.19 -2.83 -6.28
N ALA A 41 7.46 -3.18 -5.22
CA ALA A 41 8.00 -3.29 -3.87
C ALA A 41 9.01 -4.43 -3.75
N PHE A 42 8.71 -5.59 -4.35
CA PHE A 42 9.59 -6.75 -4.39
C PHE A 42 10.85 -6.45 -5.18
N ASP A 43 10.74 -5.87 -6.39
CA ASP A 43 11.90 -5.48 -7.20
C ASP A 43 12.81 -4.49 -6.47
N ALA A 44 12.24 -3.49 -5.79
CA ALA A 44 13.01 -2.53 -5.01
C ALA A 44 13.75 -3.20 -3.83
N CYS A 45 13.09 -4.14 -3.15
CA CYS A 45 13.70 -4.87 -2.04
C CYS A 45 14.83 -5.79 -2.52
N GLU A 46 14.61 -6.58 -3.58
CA GLU A 46 15.61 -7.51 -4.10
C GLU A 46 16.87 -6.78 -4.58
N ARG A 47 16.72 -5.65 -5.28
CA ARG A 47 17.85 -4.81 -5.72
C ARG A 47 18.62 -4.20 -4.55
N ALA A 48 17.97 -4.01 -3.41
CA ALA A 48 18.60 -3.59 -2.16
C ALA A 48 19.24 -4.75 -1.37
N GLY A 49 19.20 -5.98 -1.88
CA GLY A 49 19.66 -7.18 -1.17
C GLY A 49 18.74 -7.61 -0.03
N ILE A 50 17.50 -7.13 -0.02
CA ILE A 50 16.48 -7.46 0.98
C ILE A 50 15.53 -8.48 0.37
N TYR A 51 15.63 -9.73 0.84
CA TYR A 51 14.75 -10.81 0.37
C TYR A 51 13.59 -10.99 1.34
N LEU A 52 12.37 -10.93 0.80
CA LEU A 52 11.14 -11.16 1.56
C LEU A 52 10.91 -12.68 1.71
N ILE A 53 10.17 -13.07 2.76
CA ILE A 53 9.95 -14.49 3.08
C ILE A 53 8.95 -15.09 2.09
N GLU A 54 7.82 -14.42 1.93
CA GLU A 54 6.77 -14.75 0.97
C GLU A 54 7.17 -14.22 -0.40
N SER A 55 6.78 -14.95 -1.45
CA SER A 55 6.89 -14.49 -2.83
C SER A 55 5.83 -13.44 -3.15
N CYS A 56 6.11 -12.62 -4.19
CA CYS A 56 5.13 -11.64 -4.68
C CYS A 56 3.79 -12.31 -5.09
N GLN A 57 3.83 -13.56 -5.55
CA GLN A 57 2.63 -14.31 -5.91
C GLN A 57 1.82 -14.69 -4.67
N GLU A 58 2.47 -15.24 -3.64
CA GLU A 58 1.81 -15.58 -2.37
C GLU A 58 1.19 -14.33 -1.72
N GLU A 59 1.90 -13.20 -1.76
CA GLU A 59 1.39 -11.93 -1.24
C GLU A 59 0.13 -11.48 -1.99
N THR A 60 0.16 -11.55 -3.33
CA THR A 60 -0.98 -11.23 -4.19
C THR A 60 -2.18 -12.14 -3.93
N ASP A 61 -1.94 -13.45 -3.78
CA ASP A 61 -3.00 -14.43 -3.51
C ASP A 61 -3.61 -14.25 -2.11
N SER A 62 -2.84 -13.70 -1.16
CA SER A 62 -3.30 -13.45 0.20
C SER A 62 -4.25 -12.25 0.32
N VAL A 63 -4.27 -11.31 -0.65
CA VAL A 63 -5.05 -10.06 -0.56
C VAL A 63 -6.52 -10.33 -0.27
N ILE A 64 -7.13 -11.25 -1.02
CA ILE A 64 -8.56 -11.54 -0.88
C ILE A 64 -8.85 -12.23 0.45
N SER A 65 -8.09 -13.26 0.80
CA SER A 65 -8.32 -14.06 2.00
C SER A 65 -8.08 -13.26 3.28
N ILE A 66 -7.03 -12.45 3.33
CA ILE A 66 -6.75 -11.55 4.45
C ILE A 66 -7.84 -10.48 4.54
N SER A 67 -8.23 -9.86 3.42
CA SER A 67 -9.28 -8.84 3.43
C SER A 67 -10.63 -9.37 3.92
N GLN A 68 -10.96 -10.62 3.59
CA GLN A 68 -12.14 -11.31 4.12
C GLN A 68 -12.02 -11.62 5.63
N ALA A 69 -10.84 -12.08 6.08
CA ALA A 69 -10.60 -12.37 7.50
C ALA A 69 -10.72 -11.10 8.36
N TYR A 70 -10.30 -9.95 7.83
CA TYR A 70 -10.36 -8.65 8.50
C TYR A 70 -11.57 -7.81 8.05
N LYS A 71 -12.72 -8.46 7.85
CA LYS A 71 -13.87 -7.89 7.13
C LYS A 71 -14.24 -6.43 7.48
N TYR A 72 -14.37 -6.14 8.77
CA TYR A 72 -14.82 -4.85 9.29
C TYR A 72 -13.65 -3.94 9.75
N HIS A 73 -12.42 -4.36 9.47
CA HIS A 73 -11.23 -3.65 9.92
C HIS A 73 -10.97 -2.44 9.02
N TYR A 74 -10.76 -1.29 9.67
CA TYR A 74 -10.05 -0.18 9.06
C TYR A 74 -8.56 -0.29 9.39
N PRO A 75 -7.67 -0.13 8.40
CA PRO A 75 -6.23 -0.13 8.61
C PRO A 75 -5.71 0.86 9.65
N SER A 76 -4.47 0.68 10.11
CA SER A 76 -3.80 1.61 11.03
C SER A 76 -3.69 3.02 10.46
N MET A 77 -3.23 3.16 9.22
CA MET A 77 -3.05 4.44 8.53
C MET A 77 -4.37 5.23 8.42
N TYR A 78 -5.51 4.53 8.29
CA TYR A 78 -6.83 5.15 8.29
C TYR A 78 -7.15 5.87 9.62
N GLN A 79 -6.64 5.38 10.74
CA GLN A 79 -6.90 6.02 12.04
C GLN A 79 -6.22 7.39 12.14
N ASP A 80 -5.03 7.54 11.59
CA ASP A 80 -4.37 8.84 11.49
C ASP A 80 -5.06 9.71 10.44
N PHE A 81 -5.44 9.11 9.30
CA PHE A 81 -6.18 9.79 8.24
C PHE A 81 -7.48 10.43 8.77
N SER A 82 -8.33 9.63 9.41
CA SER A 82 -9.64 10.04 9.93
C SER A 82 -9.55 11.05 11.07
N LYS A 83 -8.42 11.12 11.78
CA LYS A 83 -8.17 12.10 12.86
C LYS A 83 -7.49 13.38 12.37
N GLY A 84 -7.33 13.55 11.05
CA GLY A 84 -6.68 14.73 10.48
C GLY A 84 -5.18 14.79 10.76
N ARG A 85 -4.55 13.65 11.10
CA ARG A 85 -3.10 13.56 11.30
C ARG A 85 -2.41 13.26 9.97
N PRO A 86 -1.12 13.60 9.83
CA PRO A 86 -0.30 13.11 8.73
C PRO A 86 -0.29 11.59 8.73
N THR A 87 -0.46 10.97 7.56
CA THR A 87 -0.34 9.52 7.41
C THR A 87 1.12 9.06 7.41
N GLU A 88 1.33 7.76 7.55
CA GLU A 88 2.64 7.13 7.44
C GLU A 88 3.07 6.85 5.98
N VAL A 89 2.39 7.41 4.97
CA VAL A 89 2.60 7.06 3.54
C VAL A 89 4.03 7.34 3.07
N ASP A 90 4.65 8.42 3.53
CA ASP A 90 6.04 8.77 3.20
C ASP A 90 7.04 7.74 3.75
N TYR A 91 6.72 7.14 4.90
CA TYR A 91 7.58 6.17 5.57
C TYR A 91 7.33 4.74 5.09
N ILE A 92 6.26 4.50 4.32
CA ILE A 92 5.92 3.21 3.74
C ILE A 92 6.13 3.24 2.23
N ASN A 93 5.21 3.83 1.47
CA ASN A 93 5.30 3.91 0.01
C ASN A 93 6.45 4.82 -0.44
N GLY A 94 6.64 5.95 0.25
CA GLY A 94 7.76 6.86 -0.01
C GLY A 94 9.12 6.21 0.28
N TYR A 95 9.20 5.38 1.32
CA TYR A 95 10.41 4.61 1.62
C TYR A 95 10.71 3.58 0.53
N ILE A 96 9.71 2.83 0.04
CA ILE A 96 9.88 1.87 -1.07
C ILE A 96 10.37 2.60 -2.33
N ALA A 97 9.77 3.75 -2.68
CA ALA A 97 10.20 4.55 -3.82
C ALA A 97 11.65 5.03 -3.66
N LYS A 98 12.02 5.53 -2.48
CA LYS A 98 13.39 5.96 -2.17
C LYS A 98 14.38 4.79 -2.23
N LEU A 99 13.98 3.62 -1.75
CA LEU A 99 14.79 2.40 -1.80
C LEU A 99 15.05 2.01 -3.26
N GLY A 100 14.02 1.96 -4.10
CA GLY A 100 14.17 1.72 -5.52
C GLY A 100 15.16 2.68 -6.16
N ARG A 101 15.00 4.00 -5.93
CA ARG A 101 15.88 5.02 -6.49
C ARG A 101 17.33 4.88 -6.07
N ALA A 102 17.59 4.45 -4.83
CA ALA A 102 18.93 4.20 -4.33
C ALA A 102 19.62 2.98 -4.98
N HIS A 103 18.83 2.11 -5.63
CA HIS A 103 19.28 0.88 -6.29
C HIS A 103 18.90 0.84 -7.78
N ASP A 104 18.94 2.00 -8.44
CA ASP A 104 18.73 2.17 -9.89
C ASP A 104 17.38 1.63 -10.41
N TYR A 105 16.33 1.73 -9.59
CA TYR A 105 14.97 1.34 -9.93
C TYR A 105 13.97 2.47 -9.67
N ILE A 106 12.96 2.59 -10.52
CA ILE A 106 11.93 3.61 -10.38
C ILE A 106 10.61 2.95 -10.07
N CYS A 107 10.18 3.04 -8.81
CA CYS A 107 8.86 2.58 -8.36
C CYS A 107 7.79 3.63 -8.73
N LYS A 108 7.47 3.76 -10.01
CA LYS A 108 6.57 4.81 -10.53
C LYS A 108 5.19 4.74 -9.88
N THR A 109 4.70 3.54 -9.61
CA THR A 109 3.38 3.32 -9.03
C THR A 109 3.39 3.69 -7.55
N HIS A 110 4.43 3.33 -6.79
CA HIS A 110 4.57 3.81 -5.40
C HIS A 110 4.72 5.33 -5.32
N GLU A 111 5.53 5.95 -6.20
CA GLU A 111 5.65 7.42 -6.28
C GLU A 111 4.29 8.08 -6.55
N PHE A 112 3.51 7.52 -7.47
CA PHE A 112 2.16 8.01 -7.76
C PHE A 112 1.21 7.84 -6.57
N VAL A 113 1.21 6.68 -5.89
CA VAL A 113 0.36 6.44 -4.72
C VAL A 113 0.67 7.41 -3.57
N VAL A 114 1.95 7.78 -3.37
CA VAL A 114 2.32 8.82 -2.39
C VAL A 114 1.63 10.13 -2.71
N HIS A 115 1.68 10.57 -3.98
CA HIS A 115 0.97 11.79 -4.41
C HIS A 115 -0.53 11.69 -4.20
N GLU A 116 -1.16 10.57 -4.53
CA GLU A 116 -2.60 10.38 -4.37
C GLU A 116 -3.04 10.41 -2.89
N VAL A 117 -2.25 9.85 -1.97
CA VAL A 117 -2.57 9.92 -0.53
C VAL A 117 -2.42 11.35 0.00
N HIS A 118 -1.40 12.09 -0.42
CA HIS A 118 -1.27 13.51 -0.07
C HIS A 118 -2.38 14.37 -0.68
N LEU A 119 -2.83 14.02 -1.89
CA LEU A 119 -4.00 14.64 -2.50
C LEU A 119 -5.25 14.37 -1.63
N ALA A 120 -5.47 13.12 -1.22
CA ALA A 120 -6.58 12.73 -0.35
C ALA A 120 -6.52 13.42 1.02
N GLU A 121 -5.34 13.53 1.63
CA GLU A 121 -5.08 14.33 2.82
C GLU A 121 -5.50 15.79 2.65
N THR A 122 -5.10 16.40 1.53
CA THR A 122 -5.42 17.80 1.21
C THR A 122 -6.91 17.99 1.00
N MET A 123 -7.59 17.05 0.33
CA MET A 123 -9.03 17.14 0.05
C MET A 123 -9.91 17.06 1.30
N ARG A 124 -9.39 16.57 2.44
CA ARG A 124 -10.12 16.59 3.72
C ARG A 124 -10.57 18.00 4.12
N GLN A 125 -9.87 19.05 3.68
CA GLN A 125 -10.27 20.44 3.97
C GLN A 125 -11.63 20.83 3.35
N PHE A 126 -12.16 20.04 2.42
CA PHE A 126 -13.44 20.27 1.74
C PHE A 126 -14.55 19.29 2.17
N LYS A 127 -14.27 18.38 3.11
CA LYS A 127 -15.26 17.47 3.69
C LYS A 127 -15.77 18.02 5.01
#